data_AF-A0A7J3J353-F1
#
_entry.id   AF-A0A7J3J353-F1
#
_cell.length_a   1.000
_cell.length_b   1.000
_cell.length_c   1.000
_cell.angle_alpha   90.00
_cell.angle_beta   90.00
_cell.angle_gamma   90.00
#
_symmetry.space_group_name_H-M   'P 1'
#
loop_
_entity.id
_entity.type
_entity.pdbx_description
1 polymer ?
#
loop_
_entity_poly.entity_id
_entity_poly.type
_entity_poly.pdbx_seq_one_letter_code
_entity_poly.pdbx_strand_id
1 'polypeptide(L)'
;TLGELACEKIPTSVEEAAQCLEKSKIAVLGGLKPGMTTDTVAAMVADHIKADMLIKATDQEGIYTKDPRSHPDAVKLERLSFEDLPKVLAEDRHRAGIHQILDPEAIKILKAKRIKVRVLNGFKPENLLLAVEGKPVGTIVE
;
A
#
# COMPACT_ATOMS: atom_id res chain seq x y z
N THR A 1 -3.47 -0.52 -23.43
CA THR A 1 -3.66 -1.84 -22.77
C THR A 1 -2.28 -2.42 -22.49
N LEU A 2 -2.13 -3.31 -21.51
CA LEU A 2 -0.82 -3.88 -21.15
C LEU A 2 -0.27 -4.89 -22.18
N GLY A 3 -1.13 -5.38 -23.10
CA GLY A 3 -0.71 -6.26 -24.20
C GLY A 3 0.04 -7.50 -23.69
N GLU A 4 1.13 -7.85 -24.37
CA GLU A 4 1.97 -8.99 -24.02
C GLU A 4 2.70 -8.85 -22.67
N LEU A 5 2.73 -7.66 -22.07
CA LEU A 5 3.34 -7.47 -20.76
C LEU A 5 2.48 -8.02 -19.63
N ALA A 6 1.16 -8.17 -19.82
CA ALA A 6 0.26 -8.67 -18.78
C ALA A 6 0.22 -10.21 -18.71
N CYS A 7 -0.30 -10.73 -17.58
CA CYS A 7 -0.73 -12.13 -17.50
C CYS A 7 -1.76 -12.45 -18.60
N GLU A 8 -1.70 -13.67 -19.14
CA GLU A 8 -2.70 -14.17 -20.09
C GLU A 8 -4.12 -14.22 -19.50
N LYS A 9 -4.22 -14.41 -18.18
CA LYS A 9 -5.47 -14.46 -17.42
C LYS A 9 -5.34 -13.58 -16.18
N ILE A 10 -6.46 -13.00 -15.76
CA ILE A 10 -6.53 -12.25 -14.50
C ILE A 10 -6.37 -13.24 -13.35
N PRO A 11 -5.34 -13.09 -12.49
CA PRO A 11 -5.16 -13.95 -11.33
C PRO A 11 -6.35 -13.83 -10.36
N THR A 12 -6.78 -14.98 -9.84
CA THR A 12 -7.88 -15.12 -8.88
C THR A 12 -7.43 -15.70 -7.53
N SER A 13 -6.14 -15.95 -7.38
CA SER A 13 -5.48 -16.36 -6.14
C SER A 13 -4.11 -15.70 -6.00
N VAL A 14 -3.52 -15.78 -4.81
CA VAL A 14 -2.15 -15.29 -4.57
C VAL A 14 -1.14 -16.11 -5.38
N GLU A 15 -1.37 -17.42 -5.46
CA GLU A 15 -0.52 -18.37 -6.18
C GLU A 15 -0.51 -18.08 -7.68
N GLU A 16 -1.67 -17.80 -8.28
CA GLU A 16 -1.77 -17.41 -9.69
C GLU A 16 -1.06 -16.08 -9.96
N ALA A 17 -1.16 -15.12 -9.03
CA ALA A 17 -0.49 -13.83 -9.16
C ALA A 17 1.03 -14.01 -9.12
N ALA A 18 1.53 -14.82 -8.19
CA ALA A 18 2.95 -15.15 -8.06
C ALA A 18 3.49 -15.86 -9.30
N GLN A 19 2.80 -16.89 -9.79
CA GLN A 19 3.18 -17.61 -11.02
C GLN A 19 3.24 -16.70 -12.25
N CYS A 20 2.36 -15.68 -12.32
CA CYS A 20 2.43 -14.70 -13.38
C CYS A 20 3.66 -13.80 -13.26
N LEU A 21 3.95 -13.30 -12.06
CA LEU A 21 5.10 -12.44 -11.79
C LEU A 21 6.44 -13.18 -12.03
N GLU A 22 6.53 -14.47 -11.71
CA GLU A 22 7.68 -15.33 -12.01
C GLU A 22 7.99 -15.40 -13.51
N LYS A 23 6.99 -15.23 -14.37
CA LYS A 23 7.13 -15.18 -15.84
C LYS A 23 7.55 -13.80 -16.35
N SER A 24 7.97 -12.89 -15.48
CA SER A 24 8.30 -11.50 -15.80
C SER A 24 7.15 -10.74 -16.48
N LYS A 25 5.92 -11.06 -16.09
CA LYS A 25 4.69 -10.38 -16.55
C LYS A 25 4.14 -9.48 -15.46
N ILE A 26 3.26 -8.56 -15.85
CA ILE A 26 2.53 -7.65 -14.98
C ILE A 26 1.22 -8.33 -14.56
N ALA A 27 1.09 -8.59 -13.26
CA ALA A 27 -0.14 -9.06 -12.66
C ALA A 27 -1.07 -7.90 -12.29
N VAL A 28 -2.31 -7.93 -12.80
CA VAL A 28 -3.40 -7.02 -12.43
C VAL A 28 -4.53 -7.86 -11.89
N LEU A 29 -4.94 -7.57 -10.65
CA LEU A 29 -5.95 -8.34 -9.93
C LEU A 29 -6.76 -7.45 -8.98
N GLY A 30 -7.93 -7.94 -8.59
CA GLY A 30 -8.81 -7.30 -7.62
C GLY A 30 -8.86 -8.05 -6.29
N GLY A 31 -10.02 -7.98 -5.61
CA GLY A 31 -10.27 -8.76 -4.39
C GLY A 31 -10.26 -10.27 -4.67
N LEU A 32 -9.64 -11.05 -3.77
CA LEU A 32 -9.57 -12.52 -3.91
C LEU A 32 -10.73 -13.26 -3.23
N LYS A 33 -11.31 -12.67 -2.17
CA LYS A 33 -12.42 -13.27 -1.39
C LYS A 33 -13.38 -12.18 -0.91
N PRO A 34 -14.69 -12.47 -0.75
CA PRO A 34 -15.63 -11.54 -0.13
C PRO A 34 -15.16 -11.09 1.24
N GLY A 35 -15.26 -9.79 1.52
CA GLY A 35 -14.82 -9.19 2.78
C GLY A 35 -13.32 -8.92 2.89
N MET A 36 -12.52 -9.28 1.88
CA MET A 36 -11.09 -8.96 1.84
C MET A 36 -10.85 -7.61 1.15
N THR A 37 -10.08 -6.73 1.79
CA THR A 37 -9.71 -5.44 1.19
C THR A 37 -8.59 -5.61 0.15
N THR A 38 -8.48 -4.66 -0.77
CA THR A 38 -7.38 -4.63 -1.75
C THR A 38 -6.00 -4.50 -1.10
N ASP A 39 -5.92 -3.81 0.05
CA ASP A 39 -4.69 -3.70 0.83
C ASP A 39 -4.25 -5.04 1.38
N THR A 40 -5.20 -5.83 1.92
CA THR A 40 -4.92 -7.18 2.42
C THR A 40 -4.44 -8.09 1.29
N VAL A 41 -5.10 -8.05 0.12
CA VAL A 41 -4.66 -8.81 -1.07
C VAL A 41 -3.24 -8.42 -1.47
N ALA A 42 -2.95 -7.11 -1.57
CA ALA A 42 -1.64 -6.64 -1.96
C ALA A 42 -0.55 -7.03 -0.95
N ALA A 43 -0.85 -7.00 0.35
CA ALA A 43 0.06 -7.48 1.39
C ALA A 43 0.33 -8.99 1.30
N MET A 44 -0.70 -9.80 1.04
CA MET A 44 -0.55 -11.24 0.85
C MET A 44 0.31 -11.57 -0.38
N VAL A 45 0.10 -10.88 -1.51
CA VAL A 45 0.92 -11.06 -2.71
C VAL A 45 2.36 -10.61 -2.44
N ALA A 46 2.56 -9.45 -1.83
CA ALA A 46 3.88 -8.94 -1.47
C ALA A 46 4.66 -9.91 -0.57
N ASP A 47 4.01 -10.51 0.44
CA ASP A 47 4.62 -11.55 1.28
C ASP A 47 4.98 -12.80 0.47
N HIS A 48 4.05 -13.28 -0.36
CA HIS A 48 4.25 -14.52 -1.12
C HIS A 48 5.43 -14.42 -2.10
N ILE A 49 5.56 -13.28 -2.80
CA ILE A 49 6.66 -13.05 -3.74
C ILE A 49 7.93 -12.48 -3.07
N LYS A 50 7.91 -12.29 -1.75
CA LYS A 50 8.99 -11.67 -0.97
C LYS A 50 9.39 -10.30 -1.51
N ALA A 51 8.40 -9.47 -1.81
CA ALA A 51 8.63 -8.11 -2.31
C ALA A 51 9.41 -7.26 -1.30
N ASP A 52 10.35 -6.46 -1.79
CA ASP A 52 11.12 -5.53 -0.95
C ASP A 52 10.24 -4.41 -0.36
N MET A 53 9.18 -4.02 -1.08
CA MET A 53 8.31 -2.92 -0.71
C MET A 53 6.91 -3.07 -1.32
N LEU A 54 5.89 -2.68 -0.56
CA LEU A 54 4.55 -2.41 -1.03
C LEU A 54 4.36 -0.90 -1.24
N ILE A 55 3.96 -0.46 -2.43
CA ILE A 55 3.61 0.94 -2.70
C ILE A 55 2.09 1.10 -2.64
N LYS A 56 1.59 1.85 -1.64
CA LYS A 56 0.18 2.23 -1.51
C LYS A 56 -0.06 3.59 -2.15
N ALA A 57 -0.51 3.57 -3.40
CA ALA A 57 -0.95 4.75 -4.12
C ALA A 57 -2.36 5.16 -3.66
N THR A 58 -2.52 6.39 -3.16
CA THR A 58 -3.77 6.92 -2.58
C THR A 58 -4.02 8.36 -3.04
N ASP A 59 -5.07 9.02 -2.54
CA ASP A 59 -5.42 10.41 -2.83
C ASP A 59 -4.66 11.42 -1.95
N GLN A 60 -3.93 10.94 -0.94
CA GLN A 60 -3.14 11.75 -0.01
C GLN A 60 -1.64 11.77 -0.38
N GLU A 61 -0.95 12.86 -0.04
CA GLU A 61 0.51 13.01 -0.28
C GLU A 61 1.39 12.08 0.57
N GLY A 62 0.84 11.43 1.58
CA GLY A 62 1.52 10.55 2.53
C GLY A 62 0.71 10.40 3.81
N ILE A 63 1.36 9.94 4.88
CA ILE A 63 0.81 9.88 6.23
C ILE A 63 1.12 11.18 6.95
N TYR A 64 0.11 11.77 7.58
CA TYR A 64 0.25 12.99 8.38
C TYR A 64 0.14 12.67 9.87
N THR A 65 0.63 13.58 10.73
CA THR A 65 0.47 13.48 12.19
C THR A 65 -1.00 13.37 12.62
N LYS A 66 -1.92 13.91 11.82
CA LYS A 66 -3.38 13.91 11.97
C LYS A 66 -4.02 14.30 10.64
N ASP A 67 -5.33 14.13 10.46
CA ASP A 67 -6.00 14.45 9.20
C ASP A 67 -5.79 15.94 8.77
N PRO A 68 -5.07 16.20 7.65
CA PRO A 68 -4.76 17.55 7.19
C PRO A 68 -5.98 18.30 6.65
N ARG A 69 -7.10 17.61 6.37
CA ARG A 69 -8.35 18.25 5.94
C ARG A 69 -9.05 18.95 7.09
N SER A 70 -8.87 18.44 8.31
CA SER A 70 -9.48 18.98 9.53
C SER A 70 -8.51 19.74 10.42
N HIS A 71 -7.20 19.57 10.22
CA HIS A 71 -6.16 20.16 11.05
C HIS A 71 -5.11 20.90 10.21
N PRO A 72 -5.12 22.24 10.19
CA PRO A 72 -4.15 23.04 9.45
C PRO A 72 -2.70 22.87 9.92
N ASP A 73 -2.50 22.40 11.15
CA ASP A 73 -1.18 22.13 11.74
C ASP A 73 -0.70 20.69 11.51
N ALA A 74 -1.40 19.90 10.69
CA ALA A 74 -0.98 18.56 10.32
C ALA A 74 0.33 18.59 9.52
N VAL A 75 1.32 17.81 9.96
CA VAL A 75 2.62 17.69 9.30
C VAL A 75 2.73 16.32 8.64
N LYS A 76 3.19 16.30 7.39
CA LYS A 76 3.46 15.04 6.68
C LYS A 76 4.70 14.37 7.26
N LEU A 77 4.59 13.08 7.57
CA LEU A 77 5.68 12.27 8.08
C LEU A 77 6.50 11.72 6.91
N GLU A 78 7.83 11.78 6.97
CA GLU A 78 8.69 11.15 5.95
C GLU A 78 8.85 9.64 6.20
N ARG A 79 8.94 9.26 7.48
CA ARG A 79 9.07 7.89 7.96
C ARG A 79 8.21 7.68 9.20
N LEU A 80 7.72 6.46 9.39
CA LEU A 80 6.92 6.04 10.52
C LEU A 80 7.19 4.57 10.84
N SER A 81 7.28 4.20 12.11
CA SER A 81 7.43 2.79 12.47
C SER A 81 6.08 2.05 12.40
N PHE A 82 6.09 0.73 12.17
CA PHE A 82 4.88 -0.07 12.33
C PHE A 82 4.29 -0.03 13.75
N GLU A 83 5.12 0.25 14.77
CA GLU A 83 4.71 0.41 16.17
C GLU A 83 3.98 1.73 16.43
N ASP A 84 4.36 2.80 15.71
CA ASP A 84 3.79 4.13 15.87
C ASP A 84 2.61 4.38 14.93
N LEU A 85 2.51 3.61 13.84
CA LEU A 85 1.38 3.69 12.89
C LEU A 85 0.01 3.66 13.59
N PRO A 86 -0.28 2.75 14.54
CA PRO A 86 -1.56 2.75 15.23
C PRO A 86 -1.85 4.02 16.03
N LYS A 87 -0.81 4.71 16.55
CA LYS A 87 -0.96 5.95 17.35
C LYS A 87 -1.38 7.10 16.45
N VAL A 88 -0.72 7.24 15.31
CA VAL A 88 -1.04 8.24 14.28
C VAL A 88 -2.44 7.99 13.72
N LEU A 89 -2.83 6.72 13.55
CA LEU A 89 -4.18 6.35 13.09
C LEU A 89 -5.24 6.38 14.20
N ALA A 90 -4.87 6.52 15.48
CA ALA A 90 -5.80 6.44 16.62
C ALA A 90 -6.56 7.75 16.89
N GLU A 91 -5.93 8.90 16.66
CA GLU A 91 -6.58 10.21 16.82
C GLU A 91 -7.78 10.38 15.88
N ASP A 92 -7.79 9.60 14.80
CA ASP A 92 -8.79 9.56 13.74
C ASP A 92 -9.79 8.38 13.87
N ARG A 93 -9.87 7.67 15.00
CA ARG A 93 -10.80 6.51 15.13
C ARG A 93 -12.25 6.87 15.40
N HIS A 94 -12.54 8.13 15.72
CA HIS A 94 -13.85 8.54 16.27
C HIS A 94 -14.84 9.13 15.26
N ARG A 95 -14.53 9.18 13.95
CA ARG A 95 -15.52 9.60 12.94
C ARG A 95 -15.70 8.51 11.88
N ALA A 96 -16.96 8.12 11.67
CA ALA A 96 -17.34 7.33 10.51
C ALA A 96 -16.94 8.10 9.24
N GLY A 97 -16.21 7.44 8.34
CA GLY A 97 -15.75 8.04 7.07
C GLY A 97 -14.27 8.44 7.01
N ILE A 98 -13.47 8.18 8.05
CA ILE A 98 -12.03 8.44 7.98
C ILE A 98 -11.32 7.32 7.22
N HIS A 99 -10.65 7.70 6.12
CA HIS A 99 -9.89 6.81 5.25
C HIS A 99 -8.73 6.18 6.02
N GLN A 100 -8.90 4.92 6.44
CA GLN A 100 -7.78 4.13 6.92
C GLN A 100 -6.72 4.08 5.83
N ILE A 101 -5.54 4.64 6.12
CA ILE A 101 -4.41 4.71 5.18
C ILE A 101 -4.04 3.30 4.69
N LEU A 102 -4.09 2.33 5.60
CA LEU A 102 -3.96 0.89 5.33
C LEU A 102 -5.00 0.12 6.16
N ASP A 103 -5.55 -0.92 5.57
CA ASP A 103 -6.38 -1.90 6.26
C ASP A 103 -5.65 -2.57 7.46
N PRO A 104 -6.32 -2.85 8.59
CA PRO A 104 -5.67 -3.41 9.77
C PRO A 104 -5.10 -4.81 9.55
N GLU A 105 -5.72 -5.63 8.70
CA GLU A 105 -5.22 -6.96 8.38
C GLU A 105 -3.97 -6.88 7.49
N ALA A 106 -3.96 -5.97 6.52
CA ALA A 106 -2.76 -5.65 5.74
C ALA A 106 -1.59 -5.21 6.64
N ILE A 107 -1.83 -4.32 7.61
CA ILE A 107 -0.81 -3.87 8.57
C ILE A 107 -0.23 -5.05 9.35
N LYS A 108 -1.05 -5.99 9.82
CA LYS A 108 -0.55 -7.18 10.54
C LYS A 108 0.39 -8.01 9.68
N ILE A 109 0.04 -8.27 8.42
CA ILE A 109 0.87 -9.03 7.48
C ILE A 109 2.19 -8.30 7.25
N LEU A 110 2.12 -7.03 6.85
CA LEU A 110 3.29 -6.22 6.49
C LEU A 110 4.26 -6.07 7.67
N LYS A 111 3.73 -5.84 8.88
CA LYS A 111 4.51 -5.80 10.12
C LYS A 111 5.17 -7.15 10.43
N ALA A 112 4.40 -8.24 10.42
CA ALA A 112 4.91 -9.56 10.75
C ALA A 112 6.02 -10.03 9.79
N LYS A 113 5.91 -9.62 8.52
CA LYS A 113 6.85 -9.98 7.45
C LYS A 113 7.94 -8.94 7.20
N ARG A 114 7.89 -7.82 7.92
CA ARG A 114 8.81 -6.67 7.77
C ARG A 114 8.92 -6.17 6.33
N ILE A 115 7.78 -6.14 5.64
CA ILE A 115 7.69 -5.62 4.27
C ILE A 115 7.49 -4.12 4.38
N LYS A 116 8.41 -3.33 3.83
CA LYS A 116 8.31 -1.87 3.86
C LYS A 116 7.08 -1.42 3.09
N VAL A 117 6.43 -0.36 3.56
CA VAL A 117 5.31 0.25 2.84
C VAL A 117 5.65 1.68 2.49
N ARG A 118 5.34 2.10 1.28
CA ARG A 118 5.41 3.51 0.89
C ARG A 118 4.03 4.01 0.51
N VAL A 119 3.50 4.96 1.29
CA VAL A 119 2.22 5.63 1.04
C VAL A 119 2.48 6.92 0.28
N LEU A 120 1.85 7.12 -0.88
CA LEU A 120 2.06 8.31 -1.72
C LEU A 120 0.81 8.68 -2.51
N ASN A 121 0.80 9.89 -3.08
CA ASN A 121 -0.30 10.33 -3.95
C ASN A 121 -0.18 9.65 -5.32
N GLY A 122 -1.14 8.78 -5.64
CA GLY A 122 -1.25 8.01 -6.88
C GLY A 122 -1.82 8.80 -8.07
N PHE A 123 -2.44 9.95 -7.85
CA PHE A 123 -2.90 10.85 -8.93
C PHE A 123 -1.76 11.58 -9.61
N LYS A 124 -0.54 11.47 -9.06
CA LYS A 124 0.72 11.97 -9.61
C LYS A 124 1.58 10.77 -10.02
N PRO A 125 1.47 10.27 -11.26
CA PRO A 125 2.19 9.06 -11.70
C PRO A 125 3.71 9.15 -11.52
N GLU A 126 4.28 10.35 -11.58
CA GLU A 126 5.70 10.61 -11.29
C GLU A 126 6.12 10.14 -9.89
N ASN A 127 5.21 10.14 -8.92
CA ASN A 127 5.50 9.66 -7.57
C ASN A 127 5.83 8.17 -7.55
N LEU A 128 5.25 7.37 -8.44
CA LEU A 128 5.57 5.95 -8.54
C LEU A 128 7.01 5.74 -9.01
N LEU A 129 7.45 6.53 -10.00
CA LEU A 129 8.83 6.45 -10.50
C LEU A 129 9.82 6.90 -9.41
N LEU A 130 9.56 8.02 -8.75
CA LEU A 130 10.35 8.49 -7.60
C LEU A 130 10.43 7.42 -6.50
N ALA A 131 9.32 6.72 -6.25
CA ALA A 131 9.25 5.70 -5.24
C ALA A 131 10.12 4.47 -5.58
N VAL A 132 10.06 3.99 -6.82
CA VAL A 132 10.87 2.85 -7.29
C VAL A 132 12.37 3.22 -7.30
N GLU A 133 12.72 4.46 -7.60
CA GLU A 133 14.09 4.98 -7.57
C GLU A 133 14.62 5.27 -6.15
N GLY A 134 13.80 5.08 -5.11
CA GLY A 134 14.19 5.37 -3.74
C GLY A 134 14.26 6.86 -3.38
N LYS A 135 13.79 7.76 -4.26
CA LYS A 135 13.79 9.21 -4.03
C LYS A 135 12.77 9.64 -2.95
N PRO A 136 12.93 10.83 -2.35
CA PRO A 136 12.00 11.34 -1.34
C PRO A 136 10.60 11.59 -1.93
N VAL A 137 9.64 10.73 -1.58
CA VAL A 137 8.22 10.86 -1.94
C VAL A 137 7.37 10.09 -0.94
N GLY A 138 6.19 10.64 -0.61
CA GLY A 138 5.26 9.95 0.30
C GLY A 138 5.74 9.88 1.74
N THR A 139 5.40 8.77 2.38
CA THR A 139 5.86 8.33 3.71
C THR A 139 6.26 6.86 3.64
N ILE A 140 7.37 6.49 4.27
CA ILE A 140 7.79 5.10 4.43
C ILE A 140 7.32 4.58 5.80
N VAL A 141 6.76 3.38 5.83
CA VAL A 141 6.48 2.61 7.04
C VAL A 141 7.39 1.39 7.08
N GLU A 142 8.17 1.24 8.16
CA GLU A 142 9.12 0.14 8.35
C GLU A 142 9.33 -0.27 9.82
#